data_AF-A0A9N9JFN3-F1
#
_entry.id   AF-A0A9N9JFN3-F1
#
_cell.length_a   1.000
_cell.length_b   1.000
_cell.length_c   1.000
_cell.angle_alpha   90.00
_cell.angle_beta   90.00
_cell.angle_gamma   90.00
#
_symmetry.space_group_name_H-M   'P 1'
#
loop_
_entity.id
_entity.type
_entity.pdbx_description
1 polymer ?
#
loop_
_entity_poly.entity_id
_entity_poly.type
_entity_poly.pdbx_seq_one_letter_code
_entity_poly.pdbx_strand_id
1 'polypeptide(L)'
;GSFMIFFAAFTSGLGLFFLSRSAARTKGRNSSFFAVSKLTYPKAALFFDIAIAIKCFGVSISYLIIVGDLMPQVVIAICGRGYIDSNSLLLDRRFWITASMIVIVPLSFLKRLDSLRHTSVIALIAVVYLVFIVIYHYFGPDFEAPPKDKIHFIN
;
A
#
# COMPACT_ATOMS: atom_id res chain seq x y z
N GLY A 1 2.31 16.95 -11.57
CA GLY A 1 1.73 15.60 -11.49
C GLY A 1 2.24 14.69 -12.59
N SER A 2 1.77 14.88 -13.82
CA SER A 2 1.98 13.92 -14.93
C SER A 2 3.45 13.62 -15.25
N PHE A 3 4.33 14.62 -15.32
CA PHE A 3 5.77 14.40 -15.58
C PHE A 3 6.43 13.50 -14.53
N MET A 4 6.11 13.71 -13.24
CA MET A 4 6.65 12.90 -12.14
C MET A 4 6.18 11.44 -12.23
N ILE A 5 4.94 11.20 -12.67
CA ILE A 5 4.39 9.86 -12.89
C ILE A 5 5.14 9.15 -14.01
N PHE A 6 5.36 9.80 -15.15
CA PHE A 6 6.13 9.23 -16.26
C PHE A 6 7.57 8.92 -15.87
N PHE A 7 8.23 9.85 -15.18
CA PHE A 7 9.60 9.65 -14.69
C PHE A 7 9.70 8.49 -13.70
N ALA A 8 8.76 8.40 -12.75
CA ALA A 8 8.69 7.29 -11.81
C ALA A 8 8.44 5.95 -12.52
N ALA A 9 7.49 5.90 -13.46
CA ALA A 9 7.19 4.70 -14.23
C ALA A 9 8.41 4.20 -15.03
N PHE A 10 9.12 5.11 -15.69
CA PHE A 10 10.35 4.78 -16.42
C PHE A 10 11.44 4.25 -15.48
N THR A 11 11.67 4.93 -14.36
CA THR A 11 12.69 4.55 -13.37
C THR A 11 12.37 3.19 -12.73
N SER A 12 11.11 2.95 -12.34
CA SER A 12 10.66 1.67 -11.81
C SER A 12 10.78 0.54 -12.83
N GLY A 13 10.44 0.80 -14.10
CA GLY A 13 10.57 -0.16 -15.20
C GLY A 13 12.03 -0.57 -15.44
N LEU A 14 12.95 0.41 -15.52
CA LEU A 14 14.39 0.14 -15.62
C LEU A 14 14.92 -0.65 -14.42
N GLY A 15 14.50 -0.29 -13.20
CA GLY A 15 14.88 -1.01 -11.99
C GLY A 15 14.45 -2.48 -12.02
N LEU A 16 13.21 -2.75 -12.42
CA LEU A 16 12.69 -4.12 -12.54
C LEU A 16 13.42 -4.91 -13.64
N PHE A 17 13.74 -4.26 -14.76
CA PHE A 17 14.49 -4.87 -15.86
C PHE A 17 15.90 -5.32 -15.42
N PHE A 18 16.66 -4.43 -14.77
CA PHE A 18 18.00 -4.77 -14.27
C PHE A 18 17.94 -5.86 -13.19
N LEU A 19 16.95 -5.79 -12.29
CA LEU A 19 16.76 -6.79 -11.26
C LEU A 19 16.45 -8.17 -11.86
N SER A 20 15.50 -8.24 -12.80
CA SER A 20 15.10 -9.49 -13.45
C SER A 20 16.30 -10.14 -14.16
N ARG A 21 17.08 -9.33 -14.89
CA ARG A 21 18.28 -9.81 -15.59
C ARG A 21 19.38 -10.27 -14.64
N SER A 22 19.52 -9.63 -13.48
CA SER A 22 20.48 -10.02 -12.43
C SER A 22 20.04 -11.29 -11.70
N ALA A 23 18.75 -11.42 -11.40
CA ALA A 23 18.17 -12.61 -10.78
C ALA A 23 18.39 -13.85 -11.66
N ALA A 24 18.20 -13.72 -12.98
CA ALA A 24 18.46 -14.79 -13.95
C ALA A 24 19.92 -15.26 -13.99
N ARG A 25 20.87 -14.45 -13.48
CA ARG A 25 22.31 -14.80 -13.42
C ARG A 25 22.74 -15.41 -12.08
N THR A 26 21.85 -15.50 -11.10
CA THR A 26 22.16 -16.16 -9.82
C THR A 26 22.02 -17.68 -9.91
N LYS A 27 23.01 -18.42 -9.41
CA LYS A 27 22.97 -19.89 -9.32
C LYS A 27 22.19 -20.30 -8.06
N GLY A 28 20.92 -20.65 -8.20
CA GLY A 28 20.12 -21.25 -7.11
C GLY A 28 18.63 -20.97 -7.21
N ARG A 29 17.83 -21.79 -6.51
CA ARG A 29 16.35 -21.68 -6.47
C ARG A 29 15.82 -20.50 -5.63
N ASN A 30 16.71 -19.77 -4.95
CA ASN A 30 16.39 -18.63 -4.07
C ASN A 30 17.11 -17.35 -4.54
N SER A 31 16.57 -16.68 -5.55
CA SER A 31 17.09 -15.40 -6.06
C SER A 31 16.63 -14.23 -5.18
N SER A 32 17.23 -14.07 -4.00
CA SER A 32 17.02 -12.87 -3.16
C SER A 32 18.01 -11.77 -3.55
N PHE A 33 17.62 -10.50 -3.40
CA PHE A 33 18.51 -9.34 -3.57
C PHE A 33 19.82 -9.47 -2.80
N PHE A 34 19.78 -10.10 -1.61
CA PHE A 34 20.94 -10.40 -0.78
C PHE A 34 21.90 -11.42 -1.43
N ALA A 35 21.37 -12.40 -2.17
CA ALA A 35 22.19 -13.38 -2.87
C ALA A 35 22.92 -12.73 -4.06
N VAL A 36 22.24 -11.85 -4.80
CA VAL A 36 22.83 -11.09 -5.92
C VAL A 36 23.92 -10.14 -5.41
N SER A 37 23.67 -9.41 -4.32
CA SER A 37 24.62 -8.44 -3.77
C SER A 37 25.83 -9.11 -3.11
N LYS A 38 25.68 -10.29 -2.49
CA LYS A 38 26.83 -11.09 -2.01
C LYS A 38 27.78 -11.53 -3.13
N LEU A 39 27.26 -11.79 -4.33
CA LEU A 39 28.07 -12.19 -5.49
C LEU A 39 28.90 -11.03 -6.07
N THR A 40 28.42 -9.78 -5.96
CA THR A 40 29.07 -8.62 -6.58
C THR A 40 29.85 -7.77 -5.57
N TYR A 41 29.27 -7.50 -4.39
CA TYR A 41 29.84 -6.58 -3.39
C TYR A 41 29.36 -6.91 -1.95
N PRO A 42 30.07 -7.78 -1.20
CA PRO A 42 29.59 -8.32 0.07
C PRO A 42 29.43 -7.29 1.20
N LYS A 43 30.19 -6.18 1.18
CA LYS A 43 30.03 -5.09 2.16
C LYS A 43 28.80 -4.19 1.85
N ALA A 44 28.46 -4.02 0.57
CA ALA A 44 27.28 -3.23 0.17
C ALA A 44 25.97 -4.01 0.36
N ALA A 45 26.03 -5.34 0.34
CA ALA A 45 24.89 -6.23 0.58
C ALA A 45 24.14 -5.90 1.89
N LEU A 46 24.88 -5.59 2.96
CA LEU A 46 24.29 -5.20 4.26
C LEU A 46 23.50 -3.88 4.17
N PHE A 47 24.05 -2.88 3.47
CA PHE A 47 23.38 -1.59 3.30
C PHE A 47 22.07 -1.73 2.51
N PHE A 48 22.10 -2.56 1.45
CA PHE A 48 20.89 -2.87 0.67
C PHE A 48 19.82 -3.59 1.49
N ASP A 49 20.21 -4.55 2.33
CA ASP A 49 19.27 -5.29 3.18
C ASP A 49 18.61 -4.36 4.23
N ILE A 50 19.38 -3.47 4.84
CA ILE A 50 18.87 -2.44 5.76
C ILE A 50 17.90 -1.49 5.04
N ALA A 51 18.25 -1.03 3.84
CA ALA A 51 17.37 -0.15 3.06
C ALA A 51 16.03 -0.84 2.70
N ILE A 52 16.06 -2.13 2.36
CA ILE A 52 14.86 -2.93 2.10
C ILE A 52 14.05 -3.14 3.39
N ALA A 53 14.69 -3.33 4.53
CA ALA A 53 14.01 -3.43 5.81
C ALA A 53 13.26 -2.13 6.15
N ILE A 54 13.93 -0.98 6.02
CA ILE A 54 13.34 0.34 6.29
C ILE A 54 12.15 0.62 5.37
N LYS A 55 12.26 0.38 4.05
CA LYS A 55 11.13 0.61 3.14
C LYS A 55 9.95 -0.31 3.45
N CYS A 56 10.21 -1.58 3.78
CA CYS A 56 9.16 -2.53 4.14
C CYS A 56 8.46 -2.10 5.44
N PHE A 57 9.22 -1.66 6.43
CA PHE A 57 8.66 -1.14 7.66
C PHE A 57 7.76 0.08 7.42
N GLY A 58 8.23 1.02 6.59
CA GLY A 58 7.46 2.21 6.22
C GLY A 58 6.15 1.89 5.52
N VAL A 59 6.16 0.96 4.55
CA VAL A 59 4.92 0.59 3.83
C VAL A 59 3.92 -0.13 4.76
N SER A 60 4.40 -0.97 5.68
CA SER A 60 3.55 -1.63 6.67
C SER A 60 2.87 -0.65 7.62
N ILE A 61 3.61 0.34 8.14
CA ILE A 61 3.03 1.38 9.00
C ILE A 61 2.01 2.23 8.23
N SER A 62 2.31 2.59 6.98
CA SER A 62 1.43 3.40 6.15
C SER A 62 0.09 2.71 5.93
N TYR A 63 0.09 1.41 5.65
CA TYR A 63 -1.15 0.64 5.53
C TYR A 63 -1.89 0.51 6.86
N LEU A 64 -1.19 0.35 7.98
CA LEU A 64 -1.82 0.30 9.30
C LEU A 64 -2.56 1.59 9.65
N ILE A 65 -1.95 2.73 9.33
CA ILE A 65 -2.54 4.07 9.46
C ILE A 65 -3.81 4.18 8.59
N ILE A 66 -3.70 3.81 7.30
CA ILE A 66 -4.83 3.85 6.36
C ILE A 66 -6.00 2.99 6.87
N VAL A 67 -5.73 1.79 7.39
CA VAL A 67 -6.77 0.93 7.99
C VAL A 67 -7.42 1.61 9.19
N GLY A 68 -6.63 2.22 10.08
CA GLY A 68 -7.15 2.96 11.22
C GLY A 68 -8.05 4.13 10.83
N ASP A 69 -7.78 4.78 9.70
CA ASP A 69 -8.53 5.93 9.21
C ASP A 69 -9.79 5.53 8.41
N LEU A 70 -9.72 4.43 7.67
CA LEU A 70 -10.82 3.94 6.83
C LEU A 70 -11.85 3.11 7.61
N MET A 71 -11.43 2.30 8.59
CA MET A 71 -12.33 1.39 9.30
C MET A 71 -13.49 2.09 10.03
N PRO A 72 -13.29 3.20 10.76
CA PRO A 72 -14.40 3.95 11.36
C PRO A 72 -15.43 4.41 10.32
N GLN A 73 -14.97 4.86 9.15
CA GLN A 73 -15.85 5.32 8.07
C GLN A 73 -16.66 4.16 7.46
N VAL A 74 -16.03 3.00 7.28
CA VAL A 74 -16.69 1.78 6.80
C VAL A 74 -17.77 1.33 7.80
N VAL A 75 -17.46 1.37 9.10
CA VAL A 75 -18.44 1.03 10.16
C VAL A 75 -19.64 1.96 10.14
N ILE A 76 -19.41 3.28 9.99
CA ILE A 76 -20.50 4.26 9.85
C ILE A 76 -21.33 3.99 8.59
N ALA A 77 -20.69 3.67 7.47
CA ALA A 77 -21.37 3.38 6.20
C ALA A 77 -22.25 2.11 6.29
N ILE A 78 -21.84 1.11 7.07
CA ILE A 78 -22.58 -0.15 7.22
C ILE A 78 -23.69 -0.04 8.27
N CYS A 79 -23.41 0.49 9.46
CA CYS A 79 -24.37 0.52 10.57
C CYS A 79 -25.31 1.73 10.54
N GLY A 80 -25.00 2.75 9.73
CA GLY A 80 -25.75 4.00 9.66
C GLY A 80 -25.44 4.94 10.83
N ARG A 81 -25.44 6.26 10.53
CA ARG A 81 -25.11 7.34 11.49
C ARG A 81 -26.01 7.39 12.74
N GLY A 82 -27.18 6.75 12.71
CA GLY A 82 -28.16 6.80 13.80
C GLY A 82 -28.02 5.70 14.86
N TYR A 83 -27.22 4.66 14.63
CA TYR A 83 -27.13 3.50 15.52
C TYR A 83 -25.88 3.51 16.44
N ILE A 84 -24.90 4.38 16.15
CA ILE A 84 -23.61 4.38 16.83
C ILE A 84 -23.50 5.65 17.66
N ASP A 85 -23.43 5.50 18.99
CA ASP A 85 -23.13 6.61 19.89
C ASP A 85 -21.74 7.19 19.58
N SER A 86 -21.62 8.51 19.70
CA SER A 86 -20.40 9.26 19.33
C SER A 86 -19.16 8.83 20.12
N ASN A 87 -19.34 8.13 21.24
CA ASN A 87 -18.29 7.65 22.15
C ASN A 87 -18.02 6.13 22.03
N SER A 88 -18.51 5.47 20.97
CA SER A 88 -18.30 4.04 20.81
C SER A 88 -16.83 3.72 20.46
N LEU A 89 -16.27 2.71 21.12
CA LEU A 89 -14.92 2.17 20.86
C LEU A 89 -14.71 1.78 19.38
N LEU A 90 -15.79 1.54 18.64
CA LEU A 90 -15.80 1.19 17.23
C LEU A 90 -15.48 2.38 16.30
N LEU A 91 -15.54 3.61 16.79
CA LEU A 91 -15.15 4.82 16.05
C LEU A 91 -13.72 5.26 16.34
N ASP A 92 -13.06 4.68 17.34
CA ASP A 92 -11.68 5.01 17.69
C ASP A 92 -10.70 4.35 16.71
N ARG A 93 -9.94 5.18 16.01
CA ARG A 93 -8.82 4.77 15.14
C ARG A 93 -7.80 3.88 15.86
N ARG A 94 -7.47 4.18 17.12
CA ARG A 94 -6.47 3.45 17.91
C ARG A 94 -6.92 2.01 18.17
N PHE A 95 -8.22 1.81 18.37
CA PHE A 95 -8.80 0.47 18.51
C PHE A 95 -8.58 -0.33 17.23
N TRP A 96 -8.89 0.23 16.05
CA TRP A 96 -8.69 -0.44 14.76
C TRP A 96 -7.23 -0.71 14.41
N ILE A 97 -6.32 0.22 14.73
CA ILE A 97 -4.87 0.01 14.59
C ILE A 97 -4.40 -1.15 15.46
N THR A 98 -4.83 -1.20 16.72
CA THR A 98 -4.41 -2.26 17.66
C THR A 98 -4.99 -3.61 17.27
N ALA A 99 -6.28 -3.66 16.90
CA ALA A 99 -6.94 -4.87 16.44
C ALA A 99 -6.29 -5.42 15.16
N SER A 100 -6.01 -4.57 14.17
CA SER A 100 -5.33 -4.99 12.94
C SER A 100 -3.90 -5.45 13.20
N MET A 101 -3.17 -4.84 14.14
CA MET A 101 -1.84 -5.30 14.54
C MET A 101 -1.88 -6.71 15.14
N ILE A 102 -2.86 -7.00 16.01
CA ILE A 102 -3.06 -8.35 16.59
C ILE A 102 -3.31 -9.40 15.50
N VAL A 103 -3.96 -9.05 14.39
CA VAL A 103 -4.23 -9.96 13.27
C VAL A 103 -3.03 -10.08 12.32
N ILE A 104 -2.36 -8.97 12.00
CA ILE A 104 -1.26 -8.93 11.02
C ILE A 104 0.00 -9.63 11.55
N VAL A 105 0.29 -9.48 12.84
CA VAL A 105 1.47 -10.09 13.49
C VAL A 105 1.51 -11.62 13.32
N PRO A 106 0.49 -12.41 13.73
CA PRO A 106 0.52 -13.86 13.56
C PRO A 106 0.52 -14.27 12.09
N LEU A 107 -0.15 -13.49 11.22
CA LEU A 107 -0.16 -13.73 9.78
C LEU A 107 1.24 -13.57 9.15
N SER A 108 2.05 -12.64 9.67
CA SER A 108 3.42 -12.38 9.22
C SER A 108 4.40 -13.50 9.58
N PHE A 109 4.08 -14.31 10.61
CA PHE A 109 4.89 -15.46 11.03
C PHE A 109 4.49 -16.79 10.36
N LEU A 110 3.53 -16.77 9.42
CA LEU A 110 3.13 -17.98 8.70
C LEU A 110 4.29 -18.51 7.84
N LYS A 111 4.70 -19.75 8.13
CA LYS A 111 5.85 -20.43 7.50
C LYS A 111 5.67 -20.71 5.99
N ARG A 112 4.45 -20.59 5.46
CA ARG A 112 4.13 -20.73 4.03
C ARG A 112 3.40 -19.49 3.53
N LEU A 113 4.06 -18.73 2.66
CA LEU A 113 3.54 -17.53 1.99
C LEU A 113 2.46 -17.84 0.93
N ASP A 114 2.15 -19.12 0.67
CA ASP A 114 1.13 -19.52 -0.31
C ASP A 114 -0.27 -18.98 0.01
N SER A 115 -0.62 -18.84 1.29
CA SER A 115 -1.92 -18.25 1.69
C SER A 115 -2.06 -16.79 1.22
N LEU A 116 -0.95 -16.05 1.17
CA LEU A 116 -0.92 -14.65 0.76
C LEU A 116 -1.16 -14.46 -0.74
N ARG A 117 -0.99 -15.53 -1.54
CA ARG A 117 -1.32 -15.51 -2.97
C ARG A 117 -2.81 -15.24 -3.19
N HIS A 118 -3.70 -15.81 -2.37
CA HIS A 118 -5.13 -15.55 -2.46
C HIS A 118 -5.46 -14.11 -2.10
N THR A 119 -4.88 -13.58 -1.01
CA THR A 119 -5.02 -12.17 -0.62
C THR A 119 -4.53 -11.24 -1.72
N SER A 120 -3.44 -11.58 -2.41
CA SER A 120 -2.90 -10.78 -3.52
C SER A 120 -3.87 -10.69 -4.70
N VAL A 121 -4.56 -11.79 -5.03
CA VAL A 121 -5.59 -11.80 -6.10
C VAL A 121 -6.79 -10.95 -5.69
N ILE A 122 -7.27 -11.07 -4.46
CA ILE A 122 -8.38 -10.27 -3.93
C ILE A 122 -8.02 -8.77 -3.97
N ALA A 123 -6.80 -8.42 -3.57
CA ALA A 123 -6.31 -7.04 -3.62
C ALA A 123 -6.30 -6.49 -5.05
N LEU A 124 -5.88 -7.29 -6.03
CA LEU A 124 -5.91 -6.89 -7.45
C LEU A 124 -7.34 -6.61 -7.93
N ILE A 125 -8.29 -7.48 -7.59
CA ILE A 125 -9.71 -7.29 -7.92
C ILE A 125 -10.25 -6.01 -7.26
N ALA A 126 -9.91 -5.74 -6.01
CA ALA A 126 -10.31 -4.52 -5.30
C ALA A 126 -9.77 -3.25 -5.96
N VAL A 127 -8.51 -3.27 -6.43
CA VAL A 127 -7.93 -2.14 -7.18
C VAL A 127 -8.66 -1.92 -8.50
N VAL A 128 -8.93 -2.99 -9.25
CA VAL A 128 -9.70 -2.91 -10.51
C VAL A 128 -11.10 -2.35 -10.25
N TYR A 129 -11.79 -2.81 -9.20
CA TYR A 129 -13.08 -2.28 -8.77
C TYR A 129 -13.02 -0.79 -8.44
N LEU A 130 -11.98 -0.35 -7.72
CA LEU A 130 -11.77 1.07 -7.40
C LEU A 130 -11.61 1.90 -8.69
N VAL A 131 -10.83 1.42 -9.66
CA VAL A 131 -10.68 2.11 -10.97
C VAL A 131 -12.04 2.27 -11.65
N PHE A 132 -12.87 1.24 -11.67
CA PHE A 132 -14.22 1.33 -12.25
C PHE A 132 -15.11 2.33 -11.52
N ILE A 133 -15.11 2.35 -10.17
CA ILE A 133 -15.83 3.36 -9.39
C ILE A 133 -15.40 4.77 -9.76
N VAL A 134 -14.09 5.02 -9.86
CA VAL A 134 -13.56 6.35 -10.16
C VAL A 134 -13.99 6.79 -11.55
N ILE A 135 -13.94 5.91 -12.54
CA ILE A 135 -14.41 6.17 -13.89
C ILE A 135 -15.91 6.46 -13.89
N TYR A 136 -16.71 5.61 -13.24
CA TYR A 136 -18.15 5.79 -13.16
C TYR A 136 -18.54 7.11 -12.50
N HIS A 137 -17.93 7.44 -11.36
CA HIS A 137 -18.20 8.67 -10.63
C HIS A 137 -17.75 9.91 -11.42
N TYR A 138 -16.66 9.81 -12.19
CA TYR A 138 -16.20 10.90 -13.05
C TYR A 138 -17.16 11.22 -14.21
N PHE A 139 -17.80 10.19 -14.79
CA PHE A 139 -18.77 10.36 -15.89
C PHE A 139 -20.23 10.48 -15.41
N GLY A 140 -20.50 10.25 -14.12
CA GLY A 140 -21.84 10.30 -13.54
C GLY A 140 -22.37 11.73 -13.36
N PRO A 141 -23.71 11.93 -13.37
CA PRO A 141 -24.35 13.24 -13.25
C PRO A 141 -24.21 13.89 -11.86
N ASP A 142 -23.76 13.14 -10.84
CA ASP A 142 -23.58 13.62 -9.47
C ASP A 142 -22.23 14.31 -9.22
N PHE A 143 -21.47 14.64 -10.28
CA PHE A 143 -20.20 15.38 -10.15
C PHE A 143 -20.47 16.87 -9.84
N GLU A 144 -20.62 17.19 -8.56
CA GLU A 144 -20.48 18.57 -8.08
C GLU A 144 -19.00 18.96 -8.14
N ALA A 145 -18.64 19.72 -9.19
CA ALA A 145 -17.31 20.31 -9.28
C ALA A 145 -17.04 21.14 -8.01
N PRO A 146 -15.88 21.00 -7.35
CA PRO A 146 -15.57 21.77 -6.15
C PRO A 146 -15.71 23.27 -6.45
N PRO A 147 -16.33 24.05 -5.55
CA PRO A 147 -16.50 25.48 -5.76
C PRO A 147 -15.13 26.10 -6.03
N LYS A 148 -15.03 26.92 -7.08
CA LYS A 148 -13.79 27.63 -7.41
C LYS A 148 -13.38 28.48 -6.21
N ASP A 149 -12.34 28.07 -5.50
CA ASP A 149 -11.78 28.84 -4.40
C ASP A 149 -11.47 30.26 -4.90
N LYS A 150 -11.99 31.26 -4.17
CA LYS A 150 -11.74 32.67 -4.46
C LYS A 150 -10.26 32.93 -4.25
N ILE A 151 -9.59 33.32 -5.32
CA ILE A 151 -8.18 33.72 -5.33
C ILE A 151 -8.08 34.97 -4.44
N HIS A 152 -7.65 34.79 -3.20
CA HIS A 152 -7.31 35.91 -2.32
C HIS A 152 -6.00 36.51 -2.85
N PHE A 153 -6.10 37.58 -3.63
CA PHE A 153 -4.96 38.43 -3.92
C PHE A 153 -4.50 39.06 -2.61
N ILE A 154 -3.33 38.64 -2.14
CA ILE A 154 -2.60 39.32 -1.07
C ILE A 154 -2.13 40.64 -1.69
N ASN A 155 -2.77 41.74 -1.30
CA ASN A 155 -2.35 43.10 -1.63
C ASN A 155 -1.57 43.67 -0.45
#